data_AF-A0A673L2M9-F1
#
_entry.id   AF-A0A673L2M9-F1
#
_cell.length_a   1.000
_cell.length_b   1.000
_cell.length_c   1.000
_cell.angle_alpha   90.00
_cell.angle_beta   90.00
_cell.angle_gamma   90.00
#
_symmetry.space_group_name_H-M   'P 1'
#
loop_
_entity.id
_entity.type
_entity.pdbx_description
1 polymer ?
#
loop_
_entity_poly.entity_id
_entity_poly.type
_entity_poly.pdbx_seq_one_letter_code
_entity_poly.pdbx_strand_id
1 'polypeptide(L)'
;AALPEAWVTPNETVLIHAGASGFGTAAIQLVRLSRAIQVVTAGKINYKKEDFSEKVLQFTEGKGADVILDCVGGSFWEKNICSLAIDGRWVLYGMLGGKTADGDLLGKLLRKRGHLLCSLLRSRRLQYKAELVQSFTEQVLPHFQSTDPPLQPVIDTVHINELMIVGKISK
;
A
#
# COMPACT_ATOMS: atom_id res chain seq x y z
N ALA A 1 -18.60 4.56 -1.53
CA ALA A 1 -17.63 5.48 -2.16
C ALA A 1 -16.22 5.30 -1.58
N ALA A 2 -15.30 4.71 -2.35
CA ALA A 2 -13.87 4.75 -2.07
C ALA A 2 -13.40 6.22 -1.98
N LEU A 3 -12.44 6.54 -1.12
CA LEU A 3 -11.91 7.90 -0.94
C LEU A 3 -11.38 8.42 -2.29
N PRO A 4 -12.05 9.37 -2.97
CA PRO A 4 -11.64 9.84 -4.31
C PRO A 4 -10.24 10.46 -4.30
N GLU A 5 -9.83 10.99 -3.15
CA GLU A 5 -8.52 11.62 -2.97
C GLU A 5 -7.36 10.62 -3.00
N ALA A 6 -7.56 9.34 -2.70
CA ALA A 6 -6.49 8.35 -2.64
C ALA A 6 -6.12 7.72 -4.01
N TRP A 7 -6.70 8.20 -5.11
CA TRP A 7 -6.46 7.64 -6.43
C TRP A 7 -5.03 7.90 -6.88
N VAL A 8 -4.32 6.83 -7.22
CA VAL A 8 -3.01 6.91 -7.86
C VAL A 8 -3.23 7.23 -9.33
N THR A 9 -2.63 8.30 -9.81
CA THR A 9 -2.67 8.69 -11.22
C THR A 9 -1.35 8.36 -11.92
N PRO A 10 -1.33 8.26 -13.27
CA PRO A 10 -0.10 8.00 -14.01
C PRO A 10 1.01 9.00 -13.65
N ASN A 11 2.25 8.49 -13.57
CA ASN A 11 3.47 9.22 -13.22
C ASN A 11 3.57 9.72 -11.77
N GLU A 12 2.60 9.44 -10.91
CA GLU A 12 2.75 9.70 -9.48
C GLU A 12 3.74 8.74 -8.84
N THR A 13 4.51 9.23 -7.88
CA THR A 13 5.39 8.39 -7.06
C THR A 13 4.65 7.88 -5.84
N VAL A 14 4.62 6.56 -5.68
CA VAL A 14 3.95 5.87 -4.58
C VAL A 14 4.99 5.17 -3.71
N LEU A 15 5.14 5.63 -2.46
CA LEU A 15 5.93 4.96 -1.43
C LEU A 15 5.09 3.86 -0.77
N ILE A 16 5.58 2.63 -0.82
CA ILE A 16 4.90 1.44 -0.29
C ILE A 16 5.72 0.88 0.88
N HIS A 17 5.12 0.85 2.07
CA HIS A 17 5.70 0.16 3.21
C HIS A 17 5.38 -1.33 3.24
N ALA A 18 6.30 -2.12 3.82
CA ALA A 18 6.20 -3.57 3.90
C ALA A 18 5.94 -4.24 2.53
N GLY A 19 6.76 -3.90 1.53
CA GLY A 19 6.58 -4.36 0.15
C GLY A 19 6.54 -5.87 -0.06
N ALA A 20 7.19 -6.63 0.81
CA ALA A 20 7.18 -8.10 0.79
C ALA A 20 5.93 -8.73 1.47
N SER A 21 5.03 -7.92 2.04
CA SER A 21 3.77 -8.42 2.59
C SER A 21 2.76 -8.74 1.49
N GLY A 22 1.72 -9.53 1.80
CA GLY A 22 0.66 -9.83 0.83
C GLY A 22 -0.07 -8.59 0.28
N PHE A 23 -0.20 -7.53 1.08
CA PHE A 23 -0.69 -6.25 0.57
C PHE A 23 0.36 -5.54 -0.28
N GLY A 24 1.61 -5.50 0.18
CA GLY A 24 2.71 -4.83 -0.51
C GLY A 24 2.94 -5.37 -1.92
N THR A 25 2.96 -6.70 -2.08
CA THR A 25 3.15 -7.35 -3.39
C THR A 25 1.99 -7.09 -4.35
N ALA A 26 0.76 -7.02 -3.83
CA ALA A 26 -0.40 -6.61 -4.62
C ALA A 26 -0.32 -5.12 -5.01
N ALA A 27 -0.03 -4.23 -4.05
CA ALA A 27 0.06 -2.80 -4.26
C ALA A 27 1.11 -2.43 -5.33
N ILE A 28 2.30 -3.05 -5.29
CA ILE A 28 3.35 -2.85 -6.30
C ILE A 28 2.82 -3.11 -7.72
N GLN A 29 2.05 -4.18 -7.90
CA GLN A 29 1.53 -4.55 -9.22
C GLN A 29 0.40 -3.62 -9.66
N LEU A 30 -0.46 -3.17 -8.74
CA LEU A 30 -1.55 -2.23 -9.02
C LEU A 30 -1.04 -0.81 -9.33
N VAL A 31 0.01 -0.36 -8.64
CA VAL A 31 0.69 0.91 -8.95
C VAL A 31 1.31 0.87 -10.34
N ARG A 32 1.99 -0.23 -10.69
CA ARG A 32 2.50 -0.46 -12.05
C ARG A 32 1.40 -0.44 -13.09
N LEU A 33 0.29 -1.12 -12.83
CA LEU A 33 -0.89 -1.14 -13.72
C LEU A 33 -1.45 0.27 -13.94
N SER A 34 -1.38 1.12 -12.93
CA SER A 34 -1.81 2.53 -12.99
C SER A 34 -0.80 3.46 -13.67
N ARG A 35 0.31 2.92 -14.21
CA ARG A 35 1.44 3.67 -14.81
C ARG A 35 2.09 4.66 -13.83
N ALA A 36 2.05 4.36 -12.55
CA ALA A 36 2.69 5.12 -11.49
C ALA A 36 4.05 4.49 -11.12
N ILE A 37 4.82 5.22 -10.32
CA ILE A 37 6.21 4.88 -9.97
C ILE A 37 6.24 4.35 -8.54
N GLN A 38 6.49 3.05 -8.36
CA GLN A 38 6.62 2.45 -7.03
C GLN A 38 8.02 2.64 -6.41
N VAL A 39 8.05 3.15 -5.17
CA VAL A 39 9.21 3.14 -4.27
C VAL A 39 8.86 2.25 -3.08
N VAL A 40 9.70 1.26 -2.76
CA VAL A 40 9.31 0.17 -1.85
C VAL A 40 10.32 -0.01 -0.73
N THR A 41 9.84 -0.01 0.51
CA THR A 41 10.62 -0.41 1.69
C THR A 41 10.43 -1.90 1.98
N ALA A 42 11.50 -2.59 2.41
CA ALA A 42 11.63 -4.06 2.43
C ALA A 42 11.75 -4.70 1.02
N GLY A 43 12.38 -3.95 0.10
CA GLY A 43 12.77 -4.39 -1.24
C GLY A 43 14.02 -3.63 -1.66
N LYS A 44 13.87 -2.63 -2.55
CA LYS A 44 14.98 -1.75 -2.97
C LYS A 44 15.58 -0.91 -1.84
N ILE A 45 14.78 -0.52 -0.84
CA ILE A 45 15.25 0.22 0.34
C ILE A 45 15.24 -0.69 1.56
N ASN A 46 16.40 -0.87 2.19
CA ASN A 46 16.51 -1.60 3.44
C ASN A 46 16.40 -0.62 4.62
N TYR A 47 15.18 -0.43 5.11
CA TYR A 47 14.89 0.51 6.21
C TYR A 47 15.63 0.20 7.52
N LYS A 48 16.18 -1.01 7.70
CA LYS A 48 17.00 -1.35 8.88
C LYS A 48 18.42 -0.79 8.80
N LYS A 49 18.89 -0.47 7.60
CA LYS A 49 20.26 -0.03 7.32
C LYS A 49 20.33 1.39 6.79
N GLU A 50 19.24 1.89 6.22
CA GLU A 50 19.19 3.14 5.47
C GLU A 50 18.00 3.99 5.93
N ASP A 51 18.17 5.32 5.89
CA ASP A 51 17.04 6.24 6.03
C ASP A 51 16.22 6.25 4.73
N PHE A 52 15.01 5.70 4.78
CA PHE A 52 14.17 5.65 3.59
C PHE A 52 13.72 7.04 3.12
N SER A 53 13.67 8.04 4.01
CA SER A 53 13.24 9.38 3.63
C SER A 53 14.25 10.06 2.71
N GLU A 54 15.54 9.93 3.03
CA GLU A 54 16.62 10.41 2.17
C GLU A 54 16.62 9.71 0.82
N LYS A 55 16.40 8.39 0.81
CA LYS A 55 16.33 7.60 -0.44
C LYS A 55 15.15 7.98 -1.31
N VAL A 56 13.98 8.24 -0.71
CA VAL A 56 12.80 8.71 -1.44
C VAL A 56 13.09 10.08 -2.05
N LEU A 57 13.64 11.01 -1.28
CA LEU A 57 14.00 12.33 -1.78
C LEU A 57 15.05 12.25 -2.89
N GLN A 58 16.09 11.42 -2.73
CA GLN A 58 17.09 11.22 -3.77
C GLN A 58 16.48 10.65 -5.06
N PHE A 59 15.62 9.64 -4.95
CA PHE A 59 14.96 9.02 -6.09
C PHE A 59 13.99 9.97 -6.81
N THR A 60 13.38 10.89 -6.07
CA THR A 60 12.39 11.85 -6.57
C THR A 60 12.97 13.24 -6.83
N GLU A 61 14.30 13.37 -6.85
CA GLU A 61 15.00 14.65 -7.08
C GLU A 61 14.54 15.77 -6.13
N GLY A 62 14.26 15.40 -4.87
CA GLY A 62 13.81 16.29 -3.81
C GLY A 62 12.30 16.55 -3.76
N LYS A 63 11.52 16.07 -4.74
CA LYS A 63 10.05 16.25 -4.79
C LYS A 63 9.35 15.56 -3.62
N GLY A 64 9.74 14.33 -3.32
CA GLY A 64 9.01 13.42 -2.42
C GLY A 64 7.95 12.58 -3.15
N ALA A 65 7.32 11.67 -2.41
CA ALA A 65 6.26 10.79 -2.90
C ALA A 65 4.89 11.49 -2.89
N ASP A 66 4.15 11.34 -3.99
CA ASP A 66 2.79 11.86 -4.15
C ASP A 66 1.78 11.07 -3.30
N VAL A 67 2.04 9.77 -3.09
CA VAL A 67 1.24 8.89 -2.23
C VAL A 67 2.15 8.05 -1.32
N ILE A 68 1.80 7.92 -0.05
CA ILE A 68 2.43 6.98 0.89
C ILE A 68 1.38 5.96 1.35
N LEU A 69 1.64 4.67 1.14
CA LEU A 69 0.85 3.57 1.69
C LEU A 69 1.52 3.04 2.95
N ASP A 70 0.94 3.36 4.11
CA ASP A 70 1.55 3.16 5.41
C ASP A 70 0.78 2.19 6.31
N CYS A 71 1.41 1.05 6.59
CA CYS A 71 0.96 0.09 7.61
C CYS A 71 1.74 0.18 8.92
N VAL A 72 2.75 1.04 9.02
CA VAL A 72 3.67 1.15 10.14
C VAL A 72 3.18 2.21 11.12
N GLY A 73 2.87 3.42 10.65
CA GLY A 73 2.35 4.49 11.50
C GLY A 73 3.43 5.11 12.37
N GLY A 74 3.27 5.02 13.69
CA GLY A 74 4.01 5.80 14.70
C GLY A 74 5.52 5.86 14.45
N SER A 75 6.24 4.75 14.51
CA SER A 75 7.70 4.79 14.34
C SER A 75 8.21 5.34 13.01
N PHE A 76 7.36 5.44 11.98
CA PHE A 76 7.71 5.98 10.66
C PHE A 76 7.15 7.39 10.39
N TRP A 77 6.36 7.96 11.30
CA TRP A 77 5.60 9.19 11.05
C TRP A 77 6.49 10.35 10.56
N GLU A 78 7.64 10.54 11.20
CA GLU A 78 8.54 11.65 10.90
C GLU A 78 9.22 11.48 9.54
N LYS A 79 9.65 10.25 9.24
CA LYS A 79 10.25 9.93 7.94
C LYS A 79 9.23 9.95 6.81
N ASN A 80 7.99 9.56 7.08
CA ASN A 80 6.89 9.65 6.11
C ASN A 80 6.61 11.09 5.75
N ILE A 81 6.50 12.00 6.72
CA ILE A 81 6.22 13.40 6.40
C ILE A 81 7.39 14.09 5.69
N CYS A 82 8.64 13.71 5.98
CA CYS A 82 9.81 14.16 5.22
C CYS A 82 9.80 13.64 3.77
N SER A 83 9.34 12.40 3.58
CA SER A 83 9.22 11.74 2.26
C SER A 83 8.04 12.25 1.44
N LEU A 84 7.04 12.90 2.05
CA LEU A 84 5.82 13.32 1.38
C LEU A 84 6.06 14.53 0.48
N ALA A 85 5.52 14.48 -0.74
CA ALA A 85 5.48 15.62 -1.63
C ALA A 85 4.54 16.73 -1.10
N ILE A 86 4.68 17.93 -1.66
CA ILE A 86 3.66 18.97 -1.46
C ILE A 86 2.34 18.47 -2.10
N ASP A 87 1.22 18.70 -1.43
CA ASP A 87 -0.12 18.18 -1.80
C ASP A 87 -0.20 16.64 -1.80
N GLY A 88 0.80 15.97 -1.20
CA GLY A 88 0.88 14.52 -1.14
C GLY A 88 -0.14 13.88 -0.20
N ARG A 89 -0.44 12.61 -0.46
CA ARG A 89 -1.46 11.84 0.27
C ARG A 89 -0.84 10.68 1.03
N TRP A 90 -0.95 10.74 2.35
CA TRP A 90 -0.50 9.69 3.24
C TRP A 90 -1.70 8.84 3.66
N VAL A 91 -1.77 7.61 3.13
CA VAL A 91 -2.81 6.63 3.44
C VAL A 91 -2.33 5.71 4.57
N LEU A 92 -2.81 5.96 5.78
CA LEU A 92 -2.57 5.14 6.97
C LEU A 92 -3.62 4.02 7.06
N TYR A 93 -3.18 2.76 7.01
CA TYR A 93 -4.06 1.59 7.09
C TYR A 93 -3.59 0.52 8.07
N GLY A 94 -2.50 0.79 8.80
CA GLY A 94 -1.98 -0.08 9.85
C GLY A 94 -1.14 0.71 10.86
N MET A 95 -0.80 0.07 11.98
CA MET A 95 -0.05 0.67 13.08
C MET A 95 1.00 -0.29 13.64
N LEU A 96 1.70 -1.04 12.76
CA LEU A 96 2.69 -2.05 13.17
C LEU A 96 3.85 -1.45 13.98
N GLY A 97 4.18 -0.18 13.71
CA GLY A 97 5.20 0.60 14.40
C GLY A 97 4.66 1.48 15.52
N GLY A 98 3.44 1.25 15.99
CA GLY A 98 2.80 2.02 17.04
C GLY A 98 1.77 3.04 16.54
N LYS A 99 1.00 3.57 17.48
CA LYS A 99 -0.14 4.47 17.22
C LYS A 99 0.12 5.94 17.57
N THR A 100 1.25 6.22 18.22
CA THR A 100 1.60 7.57 18.71
C THR A 100 2.60 8.22 17.78
N ALA A 101 2.45 9.53 17.59
CA ALA A 101 3.38 10.37 16.86
C ALA A 101 3.79 11.54 17.78
N ASP A 102 4.94 11.40 18.42
CA ASP A 102 5.45 12.39 19.36
C ASP A 102 6.23 13.47 18.60
N GLY A 103 5.60 14.62 18.33
CA GLY A 103 6.23 15.77 17.67
C GLY A 103 5.27 16.68 16.88
N ASP A 104 5.83 17.58 16.06
CA ASP A 104 5.09 18.55 15.23
C ASP A 104 4.52 17.91 13.94
N LEU A 105 3.72 16.86 14.07
CA LEU A 105 3.08 16.22 12.92
C LEU A 105 2.17 17.21 12.17
N LEU A 106 1.32 17.94 12.88
CA LEU A 106 0.34 18.84 12.27
C LEU A 106 1.00 20.01 11.55
N GLY A 107 2.02 20.65 12.14
CA GLY A 107 2.73 21.74 11.50
C GLY A 107 3.52 21.27 10.27
N LYS A 108 4.18 20.09 10.33
CA LYS A 108 4.86 19.51 9.17
C LYS A 108 3.87 19.14 8.06
N LEU A 109 2.72 18.56 8.39
CA LEU A 109 1.67 18.22 7.44
C LEU A 109 1.07 19.48 6.79
N LEU A 110 0.81 20.52 7.57
CA LEU A 110 0.30 21.81 7.08
C LEU A 110 1.26 22.46 6.08
N ARG A 111 2.57 22.48 6.37
CA ARG A 111 3.60 23.03 5.46
C ARG A 111 3.65 22.29 4.13
N LYS A 112 3.35 20.99 4.13
CA LYS A 112 3.26 20.17 2.91
C LYS A 112 1.90 20.29 2.22
N ARG A 113 0.90 20.94 2.82
CA ARG A 113 -0.51 20.81 2.43
C ARG A 113 -0.92 19.34 2.26
N GLY A 114 -0.36 18.50 3.12
CA GLY A 114 -0.49 17.06 3.00
C GLY A 114 -1.85 16.56 3.49
N HIS A 115 -2.31 15.46 2.89
CA HIS A 115 -3.54 14.79 3.27
C HIS A 115 -3.19 13.54 4.08
N LEU A 116 -3.68 13.42 5.32
CA LEU A 116 -3.61 12.17 6.09
C LEU A 116 -4.96 11.45 6.01
N LEU A 117 -4.98 10.36 5.25
CA LEU A 117 -6.18 9.56 4.97
C LEU A 117 -6.11 8.24 5.74
N CYS A 118 -7.16 7.90 6.48
CA CYS A 118 -7.22 6.65 7.22
C CYS A 118 -8.16 5.65 6.53
N SER A 119 -7.70 4.40 6.37
CA SER A 119 -8.53 3.35 5.75
C SER A 119 -8.49 2.04 6.54
N LEU A 120 -9.67 1.51 6.83
CA LEU A 120 -9.87 0.16 7.32
C LEU A 120 -10.91 -0.52 6.43
N LEU A 121 -10.66 -1.78 6.04
CA LEU A 121 -11.59 -2.55 5.21
C LEU A 121 -12.48 -3.49 6.05
N ARG A 122 -11.92 -4.14 7.08
CA ARG A 122 -12.63 -5.17 7.86
C ARG A 122 -13.92 -4.65 8.50
N SER A 123 -13.87 -3.44 9.06
CA SER A 123 -14.97 -2.77 9.76
C SER A 123 -15.97 -2.06 8.84
N ARG A 124 -15.75 -2.04 7.52
CA ARG A 124 -16.69 -1.39 6.58
C ARG A 124 -18.01 -2.16 6.49
N ARG A 125 -19.08 -1.40 6.24
CA ARG A 125 -20.44 -1.92 5.98
C ARG A 125 -20.43 -2.84 4.76
N LEU A 126 -21.39 -3.76 4.71
CA LEU A 126 -21.55 -4.72 3.61
C LEU A 126 -21.68 -4.01 2.25
N GLN A 127 -22.48 -2.95 2.18
CA GLN A 127 -22.67 -2.16 0.95
C GLN A 127 -21.34 -1.65 0.36
N TYR A 128 -20.46 -1.10 1.22
CA TYR A 128 -19.15 -0.63 0.78
C TYR A 128 -18.28 -1.78 0.26
N LYS A 129 -18.33 -2.95 0.92
CA LYS A 129 -17.58 -4.14 0.48
C LYS A 129 -18.10 -4.66 -0.86
N ALA A 130 -19.42 -4.65 -1.07
CA ALA A 130 -20.04 -5.04 -2.33
C ALA A 130 -19.61 -4.09 -3.47
N GLU A 131 -19.68 -2.78 -3.26
CA GLU A 131 -19.18 -1.77 -4.22
C GLU A 131 -17.69 -1.97 -4.55
N LEU A 132 -16.86 -2.23 -3.54
CA LEU A 132 -15.43 -2.45 -3.73
C LEU A 132 -15.15 -3.73 -4.52
N VAL A 133 -15.83 -4.83 -4.18
CA VAL A 133 -15.66 -6.12 -4.89
C VAL A 133 -16.14 -5.99 -6.34
N GLN A 134 -17.26 -5.30 -6.58
CA GLN A 134 -17.75 -5.03 -7.93
C GLN A 134 -16.71 -4.24 -8.74
N SER A 135 -16.25 -3.10 -8.21
CA SER A 135 -15.22 -2.28 -8.87
C SER A 135 -13.92 -3.05 -9.13
N PHE A 136 -13.46 -3.86 -8.17
CA PHE A 136 -12.29 -4.71 -8.35
C PHE A 136 -12.51 -5.77 -9.44
N THR A 137 -13.70 -6.39 -9.48
CA THR A 137 -14.05 -7.42 -10.46
C THR A 137 -14.10 -6.84 -11.87
N GLU A 138 -14.62 -5.62 -12.03
CA GLU A 138 -14.72 -4.97 -13.34
C GLU A 138 -13.37 -4.42 -13.81
N GLN A 139 -12.59 -3.80 -12.92
CA GLN A 139 -11.41 -3.01 -13.30
C GLN A 139 -10.08 -3.73 -13.12
N VAL A 140 -9.98 -4.67 -12.18
CA VAL A 140 -8.71 -5.27 -11.77
C VAL A 140 -8.63 -6.75 -12.14
N LEU A 141 -9.70 -7.50 -11.89
CA LEU A 141 -9.74 -8.95 -12.11
C LEU A 141 -9.35 -9.38 -13.54
N PRO A 142 -9.74 -8.68 -14.63
CA PRO A 142 -9.33 -9.05 -15.99
C PRO A 142 -7.81 -9.09 -16.19
N HIS A 143 -7.05 -8.30 -15.41
CA HIS A 143 -5.59 -8.24 -15.53
C HIS A 143 -4.87 -9.47 -14.95
N PHE A 144 -5.57 -10.36 -14.23
CA PHE A 144 -5.03 -11.67 -13.84
C PHE A 144 -4.99 -12.67 -15.02
N GLN A 145 -5.76 -12.41 -16.08
CA GLN A 145 -5.78 -13.20 -17.31
C GLN A 145 -5.00 -12.53 -18.46
N SER A 146 -4.68 -11.23 -18.31
CA SER A 146 -3.92 -10.45 -19.30
C SER A 146 -2.43 -10.77 -19.24
N THR A 147 -1.72 -10.51 -20.35
CA THR A 147 -0.26 -10.61 -20.46
C THR A 147 0.46 -9.26 -20.43
N ASP A 148 -0.26 -8.12 -20.38
CA ASP A 148 0.36 -6.78 -20.41
C ASP A 148 -0.39 -5.70 -19.57
N PRO A 149 0.16 -5.25 -18.43
CA PRO A 149 1.02 -6.03 -17.53
C PRO A 149 0.17 -7.08 -16.78
N PRO A 150 0.66 -8.31 -16.59
CA PRO A 150 -0.08 -9.34 -15.87
C PRO A 150 -0.09 -9.02 -14.37
N LEU A 151 -1.22 -9.29 -13.72
CA LEU A 151 -1.30 -9.41 -12.26
C LEU A 151 -1.11 -10.88 -11.87
N GLN A 152 -0.23 -11.12 -10.91
CA GLN A 152 0.05 -12.46 -10.38
C GLN A 152 -0.01 -12.46 -8.86
N PRO A 153 -0.76 -13.40 -8.24
CA PRO A 153 -0.70 -13.56 -6.81
C PRO A 153 0.69 -14.08 -6.41
N VAL A 154 1.34 -13.39 -5.48
CA VAL A 154 2.64 -13.83 -4.93
C VAL A 154 2.36 -14.76 -3.76
N ILE A 155 2.59 -16.06 -3.95
CA ILE A 155 2.39 -17.11 -2.95
C ILE A 155 3.77 -17.53 -2.45
N ASP A 156 4.02 -17.31 -1.16
CA ASP A 156 5.29 -17.72 -0.52
C ASP A 156 5.31 -19.24 -0.29
N THR A 157 4.36 -19.75 0.49
CA THR A 157 4.28 -21.16 0.86
C THR A 157 2.83 -21.65 0.85
N VAL A 158 2.60 -22.88 0.39
CA VAL A 158 1.32 -23.58 0.47
C VAL A 158 1.42 -24.68 1.53
N HIS A 159 0.52 -24.65 2.51
CA HIS A 159 0.40 -25.72 3.51
C HIS A 159 -0.82 -26.58 3.17
N ILE A 160 -0.60 -27.86 2.88
CA ILE A 160 -1.67 -28.82 2.59
C ILE A 160 -1.94 -29.60 3.88
N ASN A 161 -3.14 -29.44 4.44
CA ASN A 161 -3.59 -30.27 5.57
C ASN A 161 -4.26 -31.53 5.02
N GLU A 162 -3.78 -32.72 5.42
CA GLU A 162 -4.31 -34.03 5.00
C GLU A 162 -5.71 -34.38 5.55
N LEU A 163 -6.43 -33.45 6.18
CA LEU A 163 -7.64 -33.74 6.95
C LEU A 163 -8.96 -33.87 6.15
N MET A 164 -8.91 -34.10 4.82
CA MET A 164 -10.10 -34.26 3.97
C MET A 164 -10.13 -35.52 3.08
N ILE A 165 -9.30 -36.53 3.36
CA ILE A 165 -9.39 -37.85 2.69
C ILE A 165 -9.80 -38.94 3.70
N VAL A 166 -10.97 -38.81 4.32
CA VAL A 166 -11.67 -39.98 4.91
C VAL A 166 -13.17 -39.88 4.62
N GLY A 167 -13.51 -39.85 3.33
CA GLY A 167 -14.81 -40.29 2.86
C GLY A 167 -14.70 -41.73 2.38
N LYS A 168 -14.67 -42.70 3.30
CA LYS A 168 -14.87 -44.11 2.93
C LYS A 168 -16.27 -44.22 2.31
N ILE A 169 -16.32 -44.35 0.98
CA ILE A 169 -17.51 -44.85 0.29
C ILE A 169 -17.56 -46.35 0.59
N SER A 170 -18.36 -46.73 1.59
CA SER A 170 -18.79 -48.12 1.73
C SER A 170 -19.79 -48.42 0.62
N LYS A 171 -19.49 -49.48 -0.13
CA LYS A 171 -20.37 -50.13 -1.12
C LYS A 171 -21.69 -50.59 -0.49
#